data_AF-A0A3M2WFR9-F1
#
_entry.id   AF-A0A3M2WFR9-F1
#
_cell.length_a   1.000
_cell.length_b   1.000
_cell.length_c   1.000
_cell.angle_alpha   90.00
_cell.angle_beta   90.00
_cell.angle_gamma   90.00
#
_symmetry.space_group_name_H-M   'P 1'
#
loop_
_entity.id
_entity.type
_entity.pdbx_description
1 polymer ?
#
loop_
_entity_poly.entity_id
_entity_poly.type
_entity_poly.pdbx_seq_one_letter_code
_entity_poly.pdbx_strand_id
1 'polypeptide(L)' 'MFAHLVGTLELLSPSEQARVKGFIINRFRGDIALLQPGLDWLEARTGKPVVGVLPYVMDLHLEAEDGLDQR' A
#
# COMPACT_ATOMS: atom_id res chain seq x y z
N MET A 1 -0.30 10.47 -1.21
CA MET A 1 0.03 9.03 -1.19
C MET A 1 1.23 8.73 -2.08
N PHE A 2 1.13 8.90 -3.41
CA PHE A 2 2.19 8.52 -4.35
C PHE A 2 3.59 9.05 -4.01
N ALA A 3 3.72 10.35 -3.71
CA ALA A 3 5.00 10.94 -3.30
C ALA A 3 5.61 10.26 -2.06
N HIS A 4 4.78 9.82 -1.12
CA HIS A 4 5.23 9.10 0.07
C HIS A 4 5.78 7.72 -0.30
N LEU A 5 5.07 6.95 -1.14
CA LEU A 5 5.51 5.63 -1.59
C LEU A 5 6.85 5.70 -2.34
N VAL A 6 6.96 6.64 -3.28
CA VAL A 6 8.19 6.85 -4.05
C VAL A 6 9.32 7.31 -3.14
N GLY A 7 9.09 8.35 -2.32
CA GLY A 7 10.10 8.87 -1.42
C GLY A 7 10.60 7.83 -0.41
N THR A 8 9.71 7.02 0.17
CA THR A 8 10.11 5.94 1.07
C THR A 8 10.97 4.90 0.33
N LEU A 9 10.59 4.48 -0.88
CA LEU A 9 11.40 3.54 -1.66
C LEU A 9 12.78 4.12 -1.98
N GLU A 10 12.85 5.39 -2.36
CA GLU A 10 14.11 6.07 -2.75
C GLU A 10 15.07 6.29 -1.57
N LEU A 11 14.55 6.40 -0.34
CA LEU A 11 15.36 6.51 0.87
C LEU A 11 16.03 5.20 1.29
N LEU A 12 15.55 4.05 0.78
CA LEU A 12 16.12 2.74 1.09
C LEU A 12 17.44 2.51 0.34
N SER A 13 18.35 1.75 0.94
CA SER A 13 19.54 1.27 0.25
C SER A 13 19.18 0.36 -0.93
N PRO A 14 20.05 0.19 -1.93
CA PRO A 14 19.78 -0.71 -3.06
C PRO A 14 19.42 -2.14 -2.61
N SER A 15 20.05 -2.64 -1.55
CA SER A 15 19.77 -3.97 -1.00
C SER A 15 18.35 -4.09 -0.42
N GLU A 16 17.84 -3.02 0.17
CA GLU A 16 16.49 -2.93 0.74
C GLU A 16 15.45 -2.75 -0.36
N GLN A 17 15.72 -1.89 -1.35
CA GLN A 17 14.87 -1.73 -2.52
C GLN A 17 14.71 -3.06 -3.29
N ALA A 18 15.75 -3.90 -3.35
CA ALA A 18 15.68 -5.22 -3.95
C ALA A 18 14.73 -6.20 -3.20
N ARG A 19 14.51 -5.98 -1.90
CA ARG A 19 13.58 -6.75 -1.08
C ARG A 19 12.13 -6.28 -1.23
N VAL A 20 11.89 -5.03 -1.60
CA VAL A 20 10.54 -4.53 -1.91
C VAL A 20 10.04 -5.20 -3.20
N LYS A 21 8.98 -6.00 -3.10
CA LYS A 21 8.41 -6.75 -4.24
C LYS A 21 7.18 -6.10 -4.87
N GLY A 22 6.62 -5.07 -4.23
CA GLY A 22 5.45 -4.37 -4.73
C GLY A 22 4.82 -3.49 -3.66
N PHE A 23 3.73 -2.84 -4.04
CA PHE A 23 2.94 -2.00 -3.15
C PHE A 23 1.55 -2.58 -2.94
N ILE A 24 1.00 -2.33 -1.76
CA ILE A 24 -0.41 -2.58 -1.44
C ILE A 24 -0.99 -1.24 -0.99
N ILE A 25 -2.05 -0.79 -1.65
CA ILE A 25 -2.75 0.43 -1.25
C ILE A 25 -3.89 0.03 -0.31
N ASN A 26 -3.71 0.27 0.99
CA ASN A 26 -4.69 -0.11 1.99
C ASN A 26 -5.74 0.98 2.24
N ARG A 27 -6.94 0.58 2.70
CA ARG A 27 -8.02 1.45 3.18
C ARG A 27 -8.47 2.50 2.16
N PHE A 28 -8.44 2.15 0.87
CA PHE A 28 -8.84 3.06 -0.20
C PHE A 28 -10.35 3.34 -0.15
N ARG A 29 -10.74 4.60 -0.32
CA ARG A 29 -12.14 5.03 -0.38
C ARG A 29 -12.41 5.64 -1.75
N GLY A 30 -13.53 5.25 -2.35
CA GLY A 30 -13.97 5.74 -3.65
C GLY A 30 -13.86 4.71 -4.76
N ASP A 31 -14.07 5.17 -5.98
CA ASP A 31 -13.99 4.33 -7.17
C ASP A 31 -12.52 4.06 -7.55
N ILE A 32 -12.15 2.79 -7.63
CA ILE A 32 -10.80 2.34 -8.00
C ILE A 32 -10.46 2.76 -9.43
N ALA A 33 -11.45 2.86 -10.33
CA ALA A 33 -11.22 3.28 -11.71
C ALA A 33 -10.61 4.69 -11.79
N LEU A 34 -10.94 5.57 -10.83
CA LEU A 34 -10.34 6.91 -10.74
C LEU A 34 -8.89 6.88 -10.23
N LEU A 35 -8.49 5.82 -9.53
CA LEU A 35 -7.13 5.64 -9.02
C LEU A 35 -6.19 5.02 -10.06
N GLN A 36 -6.73 4.27 -11.03
CA GLN A 36 -5.95 3.48 -11.99
C GLN A 36 -4.80 4.26 -12.66
N PRO A 37 -4.99 5.48 -13.20
CA PRO A 37 -3.89 6.21 -13.84
C PRO A 37 -2.72 6.52 -12.89
N GLY A 38 -3.01 6.70 -11.60
CA GLY A 38 -1.99 6.91 -10.57
C GLY A 38 -1.25 5.63 -10.21
N LEU A 39 -1.93 4.47 -10.26
CA LEU A 39 -1.29 3.17 -10.07
C LEU A 39 -0.35 2.86 -11.22
N ASP A 40 -0.80 3.06 -12.46
CA ASP A 40 0.02 2.87 -13.67
C ASP A 40 1.28 3.74 -13.63
N TRP A 41 1.13 5.01 -13.22
CA TRP A 41 2.26 5.91 -13.03
C TRP A 41 3.23 5.42 -11.94
N LEU A 42 2.73 4.91 -10.82
CA LEU A 42 3.56 4.43 -9.72
C LEU A 42 4.39 3.21 -10.14
N GLU A 43 3.77 2.27 -10.85
CA GLU A 43 4.47 1.09 -11.39
C GLU A 43 5.54 1.51 -12.39
N ALA A 44 5.22 2.41 -13.32
CA ALA A 44 6.18 2.94 -14.29
C ALA A 44 7.35 3.69 -13.61
N ARG A 45 7.08 4.48 -12.56
CA ARG A 45 8.10 5.29 -11.88
C ARG A 45 9.04 4.48 -10.99
N THR A 46 8.56 3.38 -10.43
CA THR A 46 9.29 2.60 -9.42
C THR A 46 9.78 1.25 -9.93
N GLY A 47 9.22 0.75 -11.03
CA GLY A 47 9.43 -0.62 -11.51
C GLY A 47 8.91 -1.69 -10.54
N LYS A 48 8.06 -1.32 -9.58
CA LYS A 48 7.45 -2.24 -8.60
C LYS A 48 5.95 -2.35 -8.89
N PRO A 49 5.39 -3.56 -8.92
CA PRO A 49 3.96 -3.73 -9.16
C PRO A 49 3.13 -3.23 -7.97
N VAL A 50 1.93 -2.75 -8.26
CA VAL A 50 0.86 -2.61 -7.27
C VAL A 50 0.13 -3.94 -7.20
N VAL A 51 0.39 -4.71 -6.14
CA VAL A 51 -0.17 -6.05 -5.94
C VAL A 51 -1.68 -5.98 -5.72
N GLY A 52 -2.18 -4.88 -5.15
CA GLY A 52 -3.60 -4.66 -5.02
C GLY A 52 -3.96 -3.39 -4.26
N VAL A 53 -5.24 -3.04 -4.35
CA VAL A 53 -5.88 -1.95 -3.61
C VAL A 53 -6.94 -2.57 -2.70
N LEU A 54 -6.76 -2.46 -1.38
CA LEU A 54 -7.76 -2.92 -0.42
C LEU A 54 -8.79 -1.81 -0.21
N PRO A 55 -10.08 -2.10 -0.44
CA PRO A 55 -11.12 -1.13 -0.16
C PRO A 55 -11.20 -0.88 1.34
N TYR A 56 -11.66 0.30 1.69
CA TYR A 56 -12.08 0.58 3.05
C TYR A 56 -13.36 -0.21 3.35
N VAL A 57 -13.24 -1.20 4.22
CA VAL A 57 -14.38 -1.99 4.71
C VAL A 57 -14.93 -1.30 5.95
N MET A 58 -16.14 -0.74 5.83
CA MET A 58 -16.88 -0.23 6.98
C MET A 58 -17.13 -1.38 7.96
N ASP A 59 -16.97 -1.13 9.26
CA ASP A 59 -17.24 -2.08 10.34
C ASP A 59 -16.38 -3.35 10.33
N LEU A 60 -15.18 -3.29 9.72
CA LEU A 60 -14.19 -4.35 9.83
C LEU A 60 -13.63 -4.41 11.27
N HIS A 61 -14.20 -5.30 12.08
CA HIS A 61 -13.69 -5.62 13.40
C HIS A 61 -12.59 -6.67 13.30
N LEU A 62 -11.36 -6.28 13.61
CA LEU A 62 -10.23 -7.20 13.74
C LEU A 62 -9.98 -7.41 15.22
N GLU A 63 -9.95 -8.68 15.64
CA GLU A 63 -9.52 -9.05 16.99
C GLU A 63 -8.05 -8.63 17.19
N ALA A 64 -7.67 -8.34 18.43
CA ALA A 64 -6.29 -7.98 18.75
C ALA A 64 -5.37 -9.18 18.45
N GLU A 65 -4.30 -8.94 17.68
CA GLU A 65 -3.33 -9.97 17.30
C GLU A 65 -2.62 -10.58 18.53
N ASP A 66 -2.27 -9.74 19.51
CA ASP A 66 -1.70 -10.14 20.80
C ASP A 66 -2.26 -9.26 21.93
N GLY A 67 -3.55 -9.42 22.25
CA GLY A 67 -4.20 -8.77 23.38
C GLY A 67 -4.94 -9.78 24.24
N LEU A 68 -4.54 -9.96 25.50
CA LEU A 68 -5.49 -10.47 26.50
C LEU A 68 -6.59 -9.42 26.61
N ASP A 69 -7.78 -9.76 26.11
CA ASP A 69 -8.99 -8.97 26.22
C ASP A 69 -9.30 -8.77 27.72
N GLN A 70 -8.73 -7.73 28.32
CA GLN A 70 -9.05 -7.32 29.68
C GLN A 70 -10.40 -6.62 29.65
N ARG A 71 -11.45 -7.44 29.63
CA ARG A 71 -12.76 -7.03 30.13
C ARG A 71 -12.70 -6.85 31.64
#